data_AF-A0A2T5BEM4-F1
#
_entry.id   AF-A0A2T5BEM4-F1
#
_cell.length_a   1.000
_cell.length_b   1.000
_cell.length_c   1.000
_cell.angle_alpha   90.00
_cell.angle_beta   90.00
_cell.angle_gamma   90.00
#
_symmetry.space_group_name_H-M   'P 1'
#
loop_
_entity.id
_entity.type
_entity.pdbx_description
1 polymer ?
#
loop_
_entity_poly.entity_id
_entity_poly.type
_entity_poly.pdbx_seq_one_letter_code
_entity_poly.pdbx_strand_id
1 'polypeptide(L)'
;MESDMARLKKKNLRRKDGVWDPLADSAFDKHRASVVPHTPQSMSPAYRLAYVDDEFLCREELRPVRLQLELLKVEMMLAERGIKSTVVMFGGARIPAPGMEAWAARNETQRRNLEAASVYYEEARKFATLCSARSAETGFKEFVVVTGGGPGVMEAGNRGASEAGAPSIGLNIVLPHEQAPNAYVTPDLSFNFHYFAVRKMHFLLRAKAVTVFPGGFGTLDELFETVTLMQTGRMALVPLILFGKEFWRSIINLDALAEFGTISPGDLDLMQFVDTAEEAWTIIETFYENLDSEPVIATAK
;
A
#
# COMPACT_ATOMS: atom_id res chain seq x y z
N MET A 1 -0.24 -56.91 17.82
CA MET A 1 -0.22 -56.07 16.60
C MET A 1 -1.51 -55.26 16.46
N GLU A 2 -2.01 -54.66 17.56
CA GLU A 2 -3.31 -53.97 17.56
C GLU A 2 -3.25 -52.63 18.33
N SER A 3 -2.04 -52.11 18.57
CA SER A 3 -1.83 -50.97 19.49
C SER A 3 -1.34 -49.68 18.86
N ASP A 4 -0.90 -49.66 17.59
CA ASP A 4 -0.37 -48.42 16.97
C ASP A 4 -1.35 -47.75 15.99
N MET A 5 -2.23 -48.50 15.33
CA MET A 5 -3.28 -47.91 14.48
C MET A 5 -4.35 -47.17 15.29
N ALA A 6 -4.55 -47.51 16.57
CA ALA A 6 -5.57 -46.89 17.41
C ALA A 6 -5.20 -45.47 17.88
N ARG A 7 -3.92 -45.07 17.82
CA ARG A 7 -3.45 -43.71 18.19
C ARG A 7 -3.62 -42.66 17.09
N LEU A 8 -4.01 -43.05 15.87
CA LEU A 8 -4.46 -42.14 14.82
C LEU A 8 -5.86 -41.53 15.11
N LYS A 9 -6.51 -41.92 16.21
CA LYS A 9 -7.83 -41.41 16.59
C LYS A 9 -7.75 -39.96 17.09
N LYS A 10 -8.38 -39.08 16.31
CA LYS A 10 -8.64 -37.63 16.49
C LYS A 10 -7.55 -36.65 16.06
N LYS A 11 -6.87 -36.88 14.94
CA LYS A 11 -6.45 -35.74 14.12
C LYS A 11 -7.63 -35.29 13.26
N ASN A 12 -7.93 -34.00 13.27
CA ASN A 12 -8.90 -33.44 12.34
C ASN A 12 -8.23 -33.47 10.95
N LEU A 13 -8.39 -34.58 10.22
CA LEU A 13 -7.81 -34.82 8.89
C LEU A 13 -8.51 -33.99 7.80
N ARG A 14 -9.16 -32.91 8.20
CA ARG A 14 -9.81 -31.95 7.33
C ARG A 14 -9.30 -30.57 7.69
N ARG A 15 -8.86 -29.85 6.66
CA ARG A 15 -8.50 -28.43 6.75
C ARG A 15 -9.73 -27.59 7.11
N LYS A 16 -9.52 -26.30 7.41
CA LYS A 16 -10.60 -25.35 7.71
C LYS A 16 -11.60 -25.18 6.57
N ASP A 17 -11.19 -25.43 5.33
CA ASP A 17 -12.03 -25.41 4.12
C ASP A 17 -12.73 -26.76 3.82
N GLY A 18 -12.61 -27.74 4.72
CA GLY A 18 -13.24 -29.05 4.60
C GLY A 18 -12.48 -30.06 3.74
N VAL A 19 -11.38 -29.66 3.09
CA VAL A 19 -10.56 -30.55 2.26
C VAL A 19 -9.85 -31.58 3.13
N TRP A 20 -9.87 -32.85 2.70
CA TRP A 20 -9.16 -33.93 3.36
C TRP A 20 -7.65 -33.73 3.24
N ASP A 21 -6.96 -33.69 4.37
CA ASP A 21 -5.51 -33.53 4.45
C ASP A 21 -4.91 -34.63 5.35
N PRO A 22 -4.23 -35.62 4.75
CA PRO A 22 -3.60 -36.70 5.50
C PRO A 22 -2.24 -36.31 6.09
N LEU A 23 -1.70 -35.13 5.79
CA LEU A 23 -0.38 -34.69 6.23
C LEU A 23 -0.43 -34.05 7.63
N ALA A 24 0.73 -33.99 8.30
CA ALA A 24 0.85 -33.32 9.58
C ALA A 24 0.87 -31.79 9.40
N ASP A 25 0.21 -31.08 10.32
CA ASP A 25 0.18 -29.61 10.32
C ASP A 25 1.53 -29.02 10.77
N SER A 26 2.00 -28.00 10.07
CA SER A 26 3.29 -27.36 10.33
C SER A 26 3.36 -26.69 11.72
N ALA A 27 2.25 -26.17 12.26
CA ALA A 27 2.25 -25.60 13.61
C ALA A 27 2.36 -26.69 14.69
N PHE A 28 1.74 -27.85 14.45
CA PHE A 28 1.88 -29.01 15.31
C PHE A 28 3.33 -29.54 15.37
N ASP A 29 3.99 -29.68 14.22
CA ASP A 29 5.38 -30.15 14.20
C ASP A 29 6.37 -29.09 14.73
N LYS A 30 6.09 -27.79 14.56
CA LYS A 30 6.81 -26.71 15.27
C LYS A 30 6.77 -26.93 16.79
N HIS A 31 5.60 -27.21 17.34
CA HIS A 31 5.45 -27.46 18.78
C HIS A 31 6.19 -28.73 19.22
N ARG A 32 6.09 -29.83 18.46
CA ARG A 32 6.80 -31.08 18.77
C ARG A 32 8.31 -30.91 18.76
N ALA A 33 8.85 -30.18 17.78
CA ALA A 33 10.27 -29.87 17.73
C ALA A 33 10.74 -29.05 18.94
N SER A 34 9.88 -28.19 19.51
CA SER A 34 10.26 -27.34 20.67
C SER A 34 10.35 -28.09 22.00
N VAL A 35 9.84 -29.33 22.10
CA VAL A 35 9.79 -30.11 23.35
C VAL A 35 10.69 -31.34 23.34
N VAL A 36 11.55 -31.49 22.33
CA VAL A 36 12.52 -32.60 22.29
C VAL A 36 13.61 -32.42 23.36
N PRO A 37 14.19 -33.50 23.90
CA PRO A 37 15.31 -33.40 24.84
C PRO A 37 16.47 -32.59 24.25
N HIS A 38 17.07 -31.73 25.06
CA HIS A 38 18.21 -30.91 24.67
C HIS A 38 19.49 -31.76 24.66
N THR A 39 19.94 -32.12 23.46
CA THR A 39 21.23 -32.77 23.18
C THR A 39 22.08 -31.82 22.34
N PRO A 40 23.40 -32.05 22.20
CA PRO A 40 24.22 -31.26 21.27
C PRO A 40 23.65 -31.22 19.84
N GLN A 41 22.99 -32.30 19.39
CA GLN A 41 22.36 -32.37 18.08
C GLN A 41 21.07 -31.55 18.02
N SER A 42 20.15 -31.70 18.99
CA SER A 42 18.86 -31.00 18.95
C SER A 42 18.96 -29.49 19.21
N MET A 43 20.07 -29.05 19.83
CA MET A 43 20.39 -27.63 20.02
C MET A 43 21.15 -27.02 18.83
N SER A 44 21.62 -27.82 17.88
CA SER A 44 22.32 -27.32 16.69
C SER A 44 21.36 -26.53 15.78
N PRO A 45 21.77 -25.39 15.20
CA PRO A 45 20.97 -24.70 14.18
C PRO A 45 20.56 -25.62 13.02
N ALA A 46 21.41 -26.59 12.66
CA ALA A 46 21.12 -27.56 11.60
C ALA A 46 19.93 -28.51 11.89
N TYR A 47 19.49 -28.61 13.15
CA TYR A 47 18.35 -29.42 13.57
C TYR A 47 17.03 -28.63 13.60
N ARG A 48 17.09 -27.29 13.52
CA ARG A 48 15.89 -26.45 13.53
C ARG A 48 15.06 -26.69 12.27
N LEU A 49 13.75 -26.61 12.41
CA LEU A 49 12.84 -26.68 11.26
C LEU A 49 13.00 -25.39 10.43
N ALA A 50 13.27 -25.55 9.14
CA ALA A 50 13.64 -24.44 8.25
C ALA A 50 12.61 -23.28 8.21
N TYR A 51 11.31 -23.57 8.31
CA TYR A 51 10.24 -22.56 8.22
C TYR A 51 9.99 -21.78 9.52
N VAL A 52 10.74 -22.07 10.58
CA VAL A 52 10.70 -21.37 11.88
C VAL A 52 12.10 -21.05 12.40
N ASP A 53 13.11 -21.16 11.53
CA ASP A 53 14.48 -20.79 11.83
C ASP A 53 14.75 -19.39 11.25
N ASP A 54 14.60 -18.37 12.08
CA ASP A 54 14.71 -16.97 11.68
C ASP A 54 16.12 -16.65 11.13
N GLU A 55 17.17 -17.25 11.69
CA GLU A 55 18.55 -17.10 11.21
C GLU A 55 18.70 -17.65 9.79
N PHE A 56 18.14 -18.85 9.53
CA PHE A 56 18.15 -19.45 8.20
C PHE A 56 17.34 -18.60 7.21
N LEU A 57 16.12 -18.19 7.56
CA LEU A 57 15.27 -17.33 6.73
C LEU A 57 15.91 -15.96 6.44
N CYS A 58 16.79 -15.49 7.33
CA CYS A 58 17.50 -14.23 7.16
C CYS A 58 18.74 -14.30 6.26
N ARG A 59 19.18 -15.51 5.85
CA ARG A 59 20.32 -15.68 4.95
C ARG A 59 20.10 -15.07 3.57
N GLU A 60 21.17 -14.60 2.92
CA GLU A 60 21.10 -13.92 1.62
C GLU A 60 20.43 -14.78 0.53
N GLU A 61 20.70 -16.09 0.55
CA GLU A 61 20.18 -17.04 -0.43
C GLU A 61 18.64 -17.16 -0.37
N LEU A 62 18.02 -16.84 0.77
CA LEU A 62 16.57 -16.86 0.95
C LEU A 62 15.90 -15.49 0.71
N ARG A 63 16.61 -14.53 0.12
CA ARG A 63 15.99 -13.29 -0.38
C ARG A 63 14.75 -13.54 -1.27
N PRO A 64 14.74 -14.48 -2.24
CA PRO A 64 13.56 -14.76 -3.05
C PRO A 64 12.35 -15.23 -2.23
N VAL A 65 12.58 -16.02 -1.17
CA VAL A 65 11.52 -16.50 -0.27
C VAL A 65 10.94 -15.33 0.52
N ARG A 66 11.78 -14.42 1.05
CA ARG A 66 11.29 -13.23 1.77
C ARG A 66 10.53 -12.27 0.87
N LEU A 67 10.98 -12.07 -0.37
CA LEU A 67 10.23 -11.29 -1.37
C LEU A 67 8.85 -11.91 -1.63
N GLN A 68 8.79 -13.24 -1.78
CA GLN A 68 7.52 -13.96 -1.95
C GLN A 68 6.61 -13.81 -0.72
N LEU A 69 7.15 -13.89 0.49
CA LEU A 69 6.38 -13.74 1.72
C LEU A 69 5.80 -12.32 1.87
N GLU A 70 6.57 -11.28 1.56
CA GLU A 70 6.07 -9.89 1.59
C GLU A 70 4.93 -9.69 0.59
N LEU A 71 5.06 -10.23 -0.62
CA LEU A 71 4.01 -10.17 -1.63
C LEU A 71 2.75 -10.92 -1.18
N LEU A 72 2.89 -12.17 -0.75
CA LEU A 72 1.75 -13.03 -0.42
C LEU A 72 1.00 -12.56 0.82
N LYS A 73 1.70 -12.12 1.87
CA LYS A 73 1.07 -11.76 3.15
C LYS A 73 0.03 -10.66 2.96
N VAL A 74 0.37 -9.60 2.23
CA VAL A 74 -0.53 -8.48 2.01
C VAL A 74 -1.69 -8.89 1.09
N GLU A 75 -1.39 -9.61 -0.01
CA GLU A 75 -2.44 -10.11 -0.91
C GLU A 75 -3.48 -10.97 -0.20
N MET A 76 -3.03 -11.92 0.63
CA MET A 76 -3.90 -12.82 1.38
C MET A 76 -4.78 -12.06 2.37
N MET A 77 -4.19 -11.16 3.15
CA MET A 77 -4.94 -10.39 4.16
C MET A 77 -5.96 -9.43 3.53
N LEU A 78 -5.61 -8.78 2.41
CA LEU A 78 -6.55 -7.94 1.66
C LEU A 78 -7.68 -8.79 1.05
N ALA A 79 -7.37 -9.97 0.52
CA ALA A 79 -8.35 -10.90 -0.05
C ALA A 79 -9.32 -11.44 1.02
N GLU A 80 -8.82 -11.81 2.20
CA GLU A 80 -9.64 -12.24 3.34
C GLU A 80 -10.64 -11.16 3.80
N ARG A 81 -10.25 -9.89 3.67
CA ARG A 81 -11.11 -8.71 3.92
C ARG A 81 -12.03 -8.38 2.75
N GLY A 82 -11.85 -9.03 1.60
CA GLY A 82 -12.63 -8.80 0.39
C GLY A 82 -12.35 -7.45 -0.28
N ILE A 83 -11.17 -6.86 -0.05
CA ILE A 83 -10.76 -5.59 -0.66
C ILE A 83 -10.38 -5.83 -2.12
N LYS A 84 -11.13 -5.20 -3.02
CA LYS A 84 -11.06 -5.35 -4.47
C LYS A 84 -10.34 -4.20 -5.15
N SER A 85 -10.46 -2.98 -4.64
CA SER A 85 -9.78 -1.81 -5.19
C SER A 85 -9.44 -0.78 -4.13
N THR A 86 -8.43 0.02 -4.44
CA THR A 86 -7.89 1.05 -3.56
C THR A 86 -7.81 2.41 -4.25
N VAL A 87 -7.85 3.47 -3.44
CA VAL A 87 -7.43 4.82 -3.84
C VAL A 87 -6.11 5.12 -3.15
N VAL A 88 -5.05 5.27 -3.93
CA VAL A 88 -3.71 5.51 -3.43
C VAL A 88 -3.53 7.00 -3.15
N MET A 89 -2.98 7.32 -1.98
CA MET A 89 -2.65 8.69 -1.61
C MET A 89 -1.18 8.81 -1.22
N PHE A 90 -0.42 9.53 -2.04
CA PHE A 90 0.96 9.90 -1.79
C PHE A 90 1.08 11.37 -1.39
N GLY A 91 2.06 11.71 -0.56
CA GLY A 91 2.35 13.09 -0.22
C GLY A 91 3.40 13.25 0.87
N GLY A 92 3.70 14.49 1.21
CA GLY A 92 4.75 14.83 2.14
C GLY A 92 4.48 14.35 3.57
N ALA A 93 5.40 13.54 4.11
CA ALA A 93 5.41 13.13 5.52
C ALA A 93 5.70 14.29 6.50
N ARG A 94 6.07 15.46 5.99
CA ARG A 94 6.51 16.63 6.75
C ARG A 94 5.46 17.73 6.86
N ILE A 95 4.36 17.62 6.13
CA ILE A 95 3.27 18.60 6.16
C ILE A 95 2.51 18.39 7.48
N PRO A 96 2.44 19.39 8.37
CA PRO A 96 1.73 19.25 9.62
C PRO A 96 0.21 19.28 9.41
N ALA A 97 -0.53 18.70 10.36
CA ALA A 97 -1.97 18.97 10.46
C ALA A 97 -2.21 20.44 10.83
N PRO A 98 -3.36 21.05 10.47
CA PRO A 98 -3.62 22.45 10.80
C PRO A 98 -3.52 22.73 12.30
N GLY A 99 -2.85 23.83 12.64
CA GLY A 99 -2.60 24.23 14.03
C GLY A 99 -1.51 23.45 14.75
N MET A 100 -0.91 22.43 14.11
CA MET A 100 0.26 21.72 14.65
C MET A 100 1.57 22.39 14.21
N GLU A 101 2.60 22.22 15.03
CA GLU A 101 3.93 22.73 14.73
C GLU A 101 4.53 22.05 13.48
N ALA A 102 5.17 22.85 12.62
CA ALA A 102 5.97 22.35 11.49
C ALA A 102 7.29 21.71 11.97
N TRP A 103 7.19 20.59 12.68
CA TRP A 103 8.28 19.87 13.36
C TRP A 103 9.50 19.55 12.48
N ALA A 104 9.27 19.43 11.17
CA ALA A 104 10.31 19.09 10.20
C ALA A 104 11.07 20.32 9.66
N ALA A 105 10.65 21.54 9.99
CA ALA A 105 11.30 22.76 9.57
C ALA A 105 12.70 22.89 10.18
N ARG A 106 13.68 23.33 9.36
CA ARG A 106 15.06 23.62 9.79
C ARG A 106 15.38 25.10 9.78
N ASN A 107 14.50 25.92 9.22
CA ASN A 107 14.63 27.37 9.17
C ASN A 107 13.25 28.02 9.04
N GLU A 108 13.21 29.35 9.20
CA GLU A 108 11.99 30.15 9.22
C GLU A 108 11.19 30.08 7.91
N THR A 109 11.86 30.06 6.77
CA THR A 109 11.21 29.91 5.46
C THR A 109 10.49 28.58 5.36
N GLN A 110 11.14 27.48 5.77
CA GLN A 110 10.54 26.16 5.78
C GLN A 110 9.36 26.08 6.75
N ARG A 111 9.48 26.70 7.92
CA ARG A 111 8.42 26.74 8.92
C ARG A 111 7.16 27.39 8.35
N ARG A 112 7.28 28.61 7.81
CA ARG A 112 6.17 29.33 7.16
C ARG A 112 5.56 28.54 6.01
N ASN A 113 6.39 27.94 5.16
CA ASN A 113 5.91 27.20 4.00
C ASN A 113 5.21 25.88 4.39
N LEU A 114 5.71 25.17 5.40
CA LEU A 114 5.07 23.95 5.91
C LEU A 114 3.77 24.24 6.64
N GLU A 115 3.72 25.32 7.44
CA GLU A 115 2.48 25.78 8.08
C GLU A 115 1.43 26.13 7.02
N ALA A 116 1.80 26.87 5.97
CA ALA A 116 0.91 27.18 4.84
C ALA A 116 0.47 25.91 4.09
N ALA A 117 1.36 24.92 3.96
CA ALA A 117 1.05 23.64 3.30
C ALA A 117 0.05 22.77 4.08
N SER A 118 -0.33 23.11 5.32
CA SER A 118 -1.35 22.38 6.10
C SER A 118 -2.71 22.35 5.39
N VAL A 119 -2.97 23.27 4.45
CA VAL A 119 -4.15 23.20 3.56
C VAL A 119 -4.22 21.86 2.81
N TYR A 120 -3.09 21.32 2.37
CA TYR A 120 -3.03 20.03 1.69
C TYR A 120 -3.32 18.85 2.63
N TYR A 121 -3.06 18.99 3.93
CA TYR A 121 -3.49 18.00 4.91
C TYR A 121 -5.02 17.93 4.97
N GLU A 122 -5.71 19.08 5.06
CA GLU A 122 -7.17 19.08 5.10
C GLU A 122 -7.79 18.62 3.77
N GLU A 123 -7.25 19.04 2.63
CA GLU A 123 -7.73 18.54 1.33
C GLU A 123 -7.53 17.03 1.19
N ALA A 124 -6.40 16.47 1.66
CA ALA A 124 -6.20 15.03 1.69
C ALA A 124 -7.21 14.32 2.59
N ARG A 125 -7.45 14.83 3.79
CA ARG A 125 -8.44 14.29 4.73
C ARG A 125 -9.84 14.33 4.13
N LYS A 126 -10.22 15.45 3.53
CA LYS A 126 -11.51 15.65 2.86
C LYS A 126 -11.69 14.69 1.68
N PHE A 127 -10.67 14.55 0.83
CA PHE A 127 -10.67 13.61 -0.29
C PHE A 127 -10.84 12.16 0.17
N ALA A 128 -10.12 11.75 1.23
CA ALA A 128 -10.28 10.42 1.81
C ALA A 128 -11.70 10.17 2.36
N THR A 129 -12.34 11.18 2.95
CA THR A 129 -13.75 11.11 3.38
C THR A 129 -14.68 10.88 2.19
N LEU A 130 -14.49 11.58 1.06
CA LEU A 130 -15.28 11.37 -0.16
C LEU A 130 -15.09 9.95 -0.72
N CYS A 131 -13.84 9.48 -0.83
CA CYS A 131 -13.55 8.11 -1.25
C CYS A 131 -14.24 7.08 -0.34
N SER A 132 -14.23 7.33 0.96
CA SER A 132 -14.81 6.44 1.97
C SER A 132 -16.34 6.41 1.90
N ALA A 133 -16.98 7.55 1.63
CA ALA A 133 -18.42 7.61 1.39
C ALA A 133 -18.82 6.75 0.19
N ARG A 134 -18.08 6.83 -0.93
CA ARG A 134 -18.31 5.93 -2.07
C ARG A 134 -18.01 4.48 -1.74
N SER A 135 -16.92 4.22 -1.03
CA SER A 135 -16.51 2.88 -0.61
C SER A 135 -17.60 2.17 0.19
N ALA A 136 -18.33 2.91 1.03
CA ALA A 136 -19.44 2.40 1.85
C ALA A 136 -20.54 1.71 1.03
N GLU A 137 -20.81 2.19 -0.19
CA GLU A 137 -21.82 1.60 -1.09
C GLU A 137 -21.48 0.16 -1.51
N THR A 138 -20.20 -0.21 -1.47
CA THR A 138 -19.70 -1.57 -1.76
C THR A 138 -19.45 -2.40 -0.50
N GLY A 139 -19.83 -1.88 0.67
CA GLY A 139 -19.49 -2.47 1.97
C GLY A 139 -17.99 -2.38 2.25
N PHE A 140 -17.35 -1.26 1.85
CA PHE A 140 -15.94 -0.99 2.01
C PHE A 140 -15.00 -1.97 1.30
N LYS A 141 -15.39 -2.41 0.10
CA LYS A 141 -14.60 -3.36 -0.71
C LYS A 141 -13.91 -2.69 -1.89
N GLU A 142 -14.40 -1.55 -2.34
CA GLU A 142 -13.82 -0.78 -3.43
C GLU A 142 -13.49 0.63 -2.99
N PHE A 143 -12.56 1.28 -3.70
CA PHE A 143 -12.08 2.64 -3.39
C PHE A 143 -11.56 2.79 -1.94
N VAL A 144 -11.02 1.71 -1.36
CA VAL A 144 -10.49 1.73 0.00
C VAL A 144 -9.21 2.57 0.03
N VAL A 145 -9.13 3.52 0.96
CA VAL A 145 -7.97 4.42 1.06
C VAL A 145 -6.72 3.63 1.45
N VAL A 146 -5.63 3.82 0.70
CA VAL A 146 -4.31 3.26 1.00
C VAL A 146 -3.24 4.35 0.97
N THR A 147 -2.39 4.37 2.00
CA THR A 147 -1.27 5.32 2.11
C THR A 147 0.00 4.58 2.55
N GLY A 148 1.12 5.30 2.66
CA GLY A 148 2.34 4.77 3.24
C GLY A 148 2.33 4.62 4.77
N GLY A 149 1.23 4.97 5.45
CA GLY A 149 1.03 4.77 6.90
C GLY A 149 1.89 5.67 7.80
N GLY A 150 2.59 6.67 7.24
CA GLY A 150 3.38 7.64 7.98
C GLY A 150 2.57 8.89 8.39
N PRO A 151 3.25 9.92 8.94
CA PRO A 151 2.63 11.21 9.29
C PRO A 151 2.31 12.07 8.06
N GLY A 152 1.77 13.26 8.30
CA GLY A 152 1.47 14.26 7.28
C GLY A 152 0.34 13.85 6.36
N VAL A 153 0.51 14.01 5.03
CA VAL A 153 -0.57 13.68 4.07
C VAL A 153 -1.05 12.24 4.19
N MET A 154 -0.13 11.30 4.44
CA MET A 154 -0.49 9.89 4.61
C MET A 154 -1.43 9.72 5.80
N GLU A 155 -1.11 10.34 6.94
CA GLU A 155 -1.99 10.37 8.11
C GLU A 155 -3.32 11.05 7.80
N ALA A 156 -3.32 12.18 7.08
CA ALA A 156 -4.55 12.87 6.70
C ALA A 156 -5.50 11.96 5.92
N GLY A 157 -4.97 11.23 4.93
CA GLY A 157 -5.73 10.26 4.17
C GLY A 157 -6.27 9.13 5.05
N ASN A 158 -5.44 8.54 5.91
CA ASN A 158 -5.90 7.50 6.81
C ASN A 158 -6.96 8.01 7.80
N ARG A 159 -6.78 9.23 8.30
CA ARG A 159 -7.68 9.91 9.23
C ARG A 159 -9.04 10.20 8.62
N GLY A 160 -9.09 10.75 7.41
CA GLY A 160 -10.35 11.01 6.71
C GLY A 160 -11.19 9.75 6.53
N ALA A 161 -10.54 8.64 6.15
CA ALA A 161 -11.21 7.34 6.07
C ALA A 161 -11.69 6.83 7.42
N SER A 162 -10.83 6.89 8.45
CA SER A 162 -11.18 6.45 9.80
C SER A 162 -12.35 7.24 10.39
N GLU A 163 -12.38 8.57 10.21
CA GLU A 163 -13.46 9.43 10.70
C GLU A 163 -14.79 9.20 9.96
N ALA A 164 -14.72 8.74 8.71
CA ALA A 164 -15.88 8.27 7.95
C ALA A 164 -16.33 6.85 8.32
N GLY A 165 -15.66 6.18 9.28
CA GLY A 165 -15.96 4.81 9.69
C GLY A 165 -15.52 3.73 8.70
N ALA A 166 -14.69 4.09 7.72
CA ALA A 166 -14.18 3.18 6.70
C ALA A 166 -12.84 2.54 7.12
N PRO A 167 -12.54 1.30 6.65
CA PRO A 167 -11.21 0.73 6.78
C PRO A 167 -10.20 1.53 5.98
N SER A 168 -8.96 1.51 6.45
CA SER A 168 -7.89 2.37 5.94
C SER A 168 -6.57 1.61 6.01
N ILE A 169 -5.87 1.51 4.88
CA ILE A 169 -4.69 0.67 4.70
C ILE A 169 -3.42 1.51 4.88
N GLY A 170 -2.46 0.98 5.64
CA GLY A 170 -1.12 1.53 5.79
C GLY A 170 -0.08 0.55 5.27
N LEU A 171 0.65 0.94 4.23
CA LEU A 171 1.81 0.20 3.73
C LEU A 171 3.08 0.86 4.26
N ASN A 172 3.46 0.57 5.51
CA ASN A 172 4.65 1.09 6.17
C ASN A 172 5.93 0.43 5.66
N ILE A 173 7.09 1.01 5.98
CA ILE A 173 8.38 0.40 5.65
C ILE A 173 9.37 0.62 6.78
N VAL A 174 10.23 -0.37 7.01
CA VAL A 174 11.30 -0.27 8.01
C VAL A 174 12.33 0.78 7.57
N LEU A 175 12.52 1.80 8.41
CA LEU A 175 13.49 2.88 8.22
C LEU A 175 14.39 3.01 9.46
N PRO A 176 15.61 3.57 9.34
CA PRO A 176 16.55 3.71 10.47
C PRO A 176 16.00 4.52 11.66
N HIS A 177 15.08 5.45 11.39
CA HIS A 177 14.32 6.16 12.41
C HIS A 177 12.89 5.70 12.31
N GLU A 178 12.55 4.71 13.13
CA GLU A 178 11.27 4.02 13.08
C GLU A 178 10.15 4.98 13.49
N GLN A 179 9.17 5.14 12.61
CA GLN A 179 7.92 5.81 12.92
C GLN A 179 6.87 4.72 13.10
N ALA A 180 6.22 4.71 14.26
CA ALA A 180 5.01 3.92 14.42
C ALA A 180 4.03 4.28 13.29
N PRO A 181 3.28 3.32 12.75
CA PRO A 181 2.20 3.64 11.83
C PRO A 181 1.27 4.65 12.48
N ASN A 182 0.73 5.58 11.69
CA ASN A 182 -0.19 6.56 12.25
C ASN A 182 -1.43 5.87 12.83
N ALA A 183 -2.04 6.49 13.85
CA ALA A 183 -3.09 5.86 14.66
C ALA A 183 -4.42 5.64 13.93
N TYR A 184 -4.56 6.13 12.70
CA TYR A 184 -5.78 6.04 11.90
C TYR A 184 -5.75 4.89 10.87
N VAL A 185 -4.62 4.20 10.75
CA VAL A 185 -4.57 2.94 9.99
C VAL A 185 -5.37 1.88 10.74
N THR A 186 -6.20 1.12 10.02
CA THR A 186 -6.91 -0.01 10.62
C THR A 186 -5.88 -1.05 11.09
N PRO A 187 -5.88 -1.50 12.36
CA PRO A 187 -4.83 -2.36 12.90
C PRO A 187 -4.52 -3.61 12.06
N ASP A 188 -5.57 -4.29 11.57
CA ASP A 188 -5.45 -5.49 10.75
C ASP A 188 -5.07 -5.21 9.28
N LEU A 189 -4.94 -3.93 8.89
CA LEU A 189 -4.53 -3.45 7.57
C LEU A 189 -3.26 -2.57 7.66
N SER A 190 -2.50 -2.70 8.74
CA SER A 190 -1.20 -2.06 8.94
C SER A 190 -0.09 -3.04 8.56
N PHE A 191 0.45 -2.90 7.36
CA PHE A 191 1.50 -3.75 6.80
C PHE A 191 2.86 -3.07 6.93
N ASN A 192 3.90 -3.84 7.23
CA ASN A 192 5.27 -3.32 7.34
C ASN A 192 6.19 -4.09 6.39
N PHE A 193 6.84 -3.37 5.48
CA PHE A 193 7.71 -3.92 4.45
C PHE A 193 9.18 -3.75 4.81
N HIS A 194 10.03 -4.66 4.31
CA HIS A 194 11.47 -4.44 4.25
C HIS A 194 11.89 -4.00 2.84
N TYR A 195 11.25 -4.53 1.77
CA TYR A 195 11.63 -4.23 0.39
C TYR A 195 10.76 -3.13 -0.22
N PHE A 196 11.37 -2.00 -0.61
CA PHE A 196 10.70 -0.91 -1.31
C PHE A 196 9.96 -1.37 -2.57
N ALA A 197 10.57 -2.24 -3.38
CA ALA A 197 9.98 -2.71 -4.64
C ALA A 197 8.63 -3.42 -4.41
N VAL A 198 8.53 -4.30 -3.41
CA VAL A 198 7.29 -5.03 -3.13
C VAL A 198 6.22 -4.08 -2.58
N ARG A 199 6.62 -3.13 -1.72
CA ARG A 199 5.73 -2.07 -1.23
C ARG A 199 5.15 -1.24 -2.37
N LYS A 200 6.00 -0.81 -3.31
CA LYS A 200 5.62 -0.03 -4.50
C LYS A 200 4.61 -0.79 -5.37
N MET A 201 4.88 -2.07 -5.62
CA MET A 201 3.93 -2.94 -6.31
C MET A 201 2.56 -2.97 -5.61
N HIS A 202 2.49 -3.11 -4.28
CA HIS A 202 1.22 -3.17 -3.57
C HIS A 202 0.39 -1.88 -3.61
N PHE A 203 1.01 -0.70 -3.77
CA PHE A 203 0.24 0.51 -4.05
C PHE A 203 -0.57 0.37 -5.33
N LEU A 204 0.03 -0.22 -6.38
CA LEU A 204 -0.54 -0.23 -7.73
C LEU A 204 -1.37 -1.47 -8.05
N LEU A 205 -1.16 -2.61 -7.39
CA LEU A 205 -1.86 -3.88 -7.67
C LEU A 205 -3.39 -3.78 -7.63
N ARG A 206 -3.95 -2.88 -6.81
CA ARG A 206 -5.40 -2.66 -6.65
C ARG A 206 -5.82 -1.21 -6.94
N ALA A 207 -4.92 -0.37 -7.45
CA ALA A 207 -5.21 1.04 -7.62
C ALA A 207 -6.31 1.26 -8.65
N LYS A 208 -7.39 1.91 -8.24
CA LYS A 208 -8.38 2.54 -9.12
C LYS A 208 -8.13 4.03 -9.30
N ALA A 209 -7.36 4.65 -8.42
CA ALA A 209 -6.90 6.01 -8.61
C ALA A 209 -5.60 6.19 -7.83
N VAL A 210 -4.75 7.08 -8.32
CA VAL A 210 -3.53 7.50 -7.65
C VAL A 210 -3.58 9.00 -7.48
N THR A 211 -3.48 9.46 -6.23
CA THR A 211 -3.47 10.88 -5.90
C THR A 211 -2.14 11.26 -5.28
N VAL A 212 -1.61 12.42 -5.69
CA VAL A 212 -0.28 12.87 -5.32
C VAL A 212 -0.38 14.30 -4.81
N PHE A 213 -0.21 14.47 -3.50
CA PHE A 213 -0.16 15.75 -2.83
C PHE A 213 1.29 16.25 -2.74
N PRO A 214 1.51 17.54 -2.46
CA PRO A 214 2.86 18.10 -2.34
C PRO A 214 3.74 17.28 -1.40
N GLY A 215 4.97 16.99 -1.86
CA GLY A 215 5.84 16.04 -1.19
C GLY A 215 7.29 16.14 -1.64
N GLY A 216 8.13 15.25 -1.10
CA GLY A 216 9.57 15.19 -1.37
C GLY A 216 9.94 14.05 -2.30
N PHE A 217 11.18 13.55 -2.18
CA PHE A 217 11.70 12.49 -3.06
C PHE A 217 10.87 11.21 -3.07
N GLY A 218 10.38 10.74 -1.92
CA GLY A 218 9.51 9.56 -1.90
C GLY A 218 8.23 9.76 -2.70
N THR A 219 7.63 10.96 -2.66
CA THR A 219 6.43 11.29 -3.44
C THR A 219 6.74 11.37 -4.94
N LEU A 220 7.88 11.97 -5.30
CA LEU A 220 8.32 12.06 -6.70
C LEU A 220 8.65 10.67 -7.28
N ASP A 221 9.29 9.80 -6.49
CA ASP A 221 9.60 8.42 -6.85
C ASP A 221 8.32 7.65 -7.22
N GLU A 222 7.29 7.71 -6.38
CA GLU A 222 6.01 7.04 -6.66
C GLU A 222 5.24 7.68 -7.84
N LEU A 223 5.30 9.02 -7.98
CA LEU A 223 4.71 9.72 -9.13
C LEU A 223 5.33 9.24 -10.45
N PHE A 224 6.65 9.28 -10.56
CA PHE A 224 7.33 8.92 -11.80
C PHE A 224 7.26 7.42 -12.08
N GLU A 225 7.25 6.55 -11.06
CA GLU A 225 6.98 5.12 -11.25
C GLU A 225 5.59 4.89 -11.84
N THR A 226 4.56 5.54 -11.28
CA THR A 226 3.18 5.42 -11.76
C THR A 226 3.05 5.89 -13.21
N VAL A 227 3.56 7.09 -13.52
CA VAL A 227 3.54 7.63 -14.89
C VAL A 227 4.28 6.71 -15.86
N THR A 228 5.47 6.23 -15.49
CA THR A 228 6.27 5.35 -16.35
C THR A 228 5.54 4.05 -16.65
N LEU A 229 4.89 3.45 -15.65
CA LEU A 229 4.13 2.21 -15.84
C LEU A 229 2.91 2.43 -16.75
N MET A 230 2.20 3.56 -16.62
CA MET A 230 1.08 3.93 -17.50
C MET A 230 1.56 4.18 -18.93
N GLN A 231 2.59 5.02 -19.09
CA GLN A 231 3.20 5.38 -20.37
C GLN A 231 3.68 4.15 -21.16
N THR A 232 4.29 3.19 -20.46
CA THR A 232 4.83 1.97 -21.07
C THR A 232 3.80 0.84 -21.25
N GLY A 233 2.53 1.06 -20.86
CA GLY A 233 1.47 0.06 -20.92
C GLY A 233 1.68 -1.14 -19.99
N ARG A 234 2.53 -0.98 -18.96
CA ARG A 234 2.79 -2.02 -17.94
C ARG A 234 1.76 -2.00 -16.81
N MET A 235 0.95 -0.94 -16.72
CA MET A 235 -0.30 -0.88 -15.97
C MET A 235 -1.42 -0.29 -16.83
N ALA A 236 -2.67 -0.59 -16.49
CA ALA A 236 -3.82 0.08 -17.09
C ALA A 236 -3.83 1.58 -16.74
N LEU A 237 -4.48 2.39 -17.58
CA LEU A 237 -4.72 3.78 -17.23
C LEU A 237 -5.69 3.84 -16.04
N VAL A 238 -5.32 4.66 -15.06
CA VAL A 238 -6.17 5.04 -13.93
C VAL A 238 -6.02 6.55 -13.74
N PRO A 239 -6.99 7.23 -13.13
CA PRO A 239 -6.84 8.63 -12.75
C PRO A 239 -5.59 8.85 -11.90
N LEU A 240 -4.62 9.58 -12.45
CA LEU A 240 -3.43 10.07 -11.75
C LEU A 240 -3.58 11.57 -11.53
N ILE A 241 -3.83 11.94 -10.27
CA ILE A 241 -4.32 13.27 -9.91
C ILE A 241 -3.33 13.96 -8.96
N LEU A 242 -2.84 15.13 -9.36
CA LEU A 242 -1.84 15.91 -8.65
C LEU A 242 -2.52 17.10 -7.96
N PHE A 243 -2.51 17.12 -6.63
CA PHE A 243 -3.09 18.19 -5.82
C PHE A 243 -2.11 19.36 -5.65
N GLY A 244 -2.61 20.59 -5.79
CA GLY A 244 -1.83 21.82 -5.67
C GLY A 244 -1.17 22.20 -6.98
N LYS A 245 -1.95 22.77 -7.90
CA LYS A 245 -1.51 23.10 -9.28
C LYS A 245 -0.24 23.96 -9.28
N GLU A 246 -0.19 24.97 -8.43
CA GLU A 246 0.93 25.89 -8.31
C GLU A 246 2.21 25.17 -7.85
N PHE A 247 2.10 24.31 -6.83
CA PHE A 247 3.23 23.54 -6.33
C PHE A 247 3.86 22.71 -7.44
N TRP A 248 3.07 21.88 -8.14
CA TRP A 248 3.62 20.97 -9.14
C TRP A 248 4.22 21.68 -10.36
N ARG A 249 3.57 22.74 -10.84
CA ARG A 249 4.09 23.55 -11.97
C ARG A 249 5.41 24.25 -11.64
N SER A 250 5.69 24.49 -10.36
CA SER A 250 6.98 25.05 -9.92
C SER A 250 8.11 24.02 -9.84
N ILE A 251 7.78 22.73 -9.70
CA ILE A 251 8.76 21.65 -9.47
C ILE A 251 9.06 20.88 -10.76
N ILE A 252 8.06 20.65 -11.60
CA ILE A 252 8.18 19.83 -12.80
C ILE A 252 7.65 20.61 -14.00
N ASN A 253 8.50 20.82 -15.01
CA ASN A 253 8.10 21.40 -16.28
C ASN A 253 7.96 20.27 -17.32
N LEU A 254 6.74 19.72 -17.43
CA LEU A 254 6.43 18.62 -18.34
C LEU A 254 6.48 19.05 -19.81
N ASP A 255 6.06 20.28 -20.10
CA ASP A 255 6.15 20.86 -21.45
C ASP A 255 7.60 20.88 -21.93
N ALA A 256 8.55 21.27 -21.07
CA ALA A 256 9.97 21.26 -21.42
C ALA A 256 10.50 19.85 -21.71
N LEU A 257 9.99 18.80 -21.04
CA LEU A 257 10.36 17.41 -21.35
C LEU A 257 9.83 16.98 -22.73
N ALA A 258 8.59 17.37 -23.05
CA ALA A 258 7.99 17.09 -24.35
C ALA A 258 8.68 17.87 -25.48
N GLU A 259 8.96 19.16 -25.27
CA GLU A 259 9.70 20.01 -26.21
C GLU A 259 11.12 19.49 -26.46
N PHE A 260 11.79 19.00 -25.42
CA PHE A 260 13.11 18.39 -25.54
C PHE A 260 13.06 17.02 -26.25
N GLY A 261 11.90 16.35 -26.26
CA GLY A 261 11.69 15.07 -26.91
C GLY A 261 12.02 13.85 -26.05
N THR A 262 12.05 13.99 -24.71
CA THR A 262 12.25 12.86 -23.78
C THR A 262 10.94 12.18 -23.37
N ILE A 263 9.80 12.83 -23.62
CA ILE A 263 8.45 12.25 -23.52
C ILE A 263 7.64 12.65 -24.76
N SER A 264 6.55 11.92 -25.03
CA SER A 264 5.62 12.28 -26.10
C SER A 264 4.73 13.45 -25.66
N PRO A 265 4.28 14.33 -26.60
CA PRO A 265 3.35 15.41 -26.25
C PRO A 265 2.04 14.96 -25.60
N GLY A 266 1.56 13.74 -25.91
CA GLY A 266 0.37 13.15 -25.28
C GLY A 266 0.60 12.57 -23.89
N ASP A 267 1.84 12.44 -23.42
CA ASP A 267 2.13 11.89 -22.09
C ASP A 267 1.70 12.86 -20.97
N LEU A 268 1.50 14.14 -21.31
CA LEU A 268 0.96 15.14 -20.38
C LEU A 268 -0.49 14.84 -19.98
N ASP A 269 -1.25 14.18 -20.86
CA ASP A 269 -2.66 13.82 -20.62
C ASP A 269 -2.80 12.68 -19.59
N LEU A 270 -1.70 12.00 -19.25
CA LEU A 270 -1.67 10.97 -18.21
C LEU A 270 -1.88 11.55 -16.80
N MET A 271 -1.67 12.86 -16.62
CA MET A 271 -1.73 13.52 -15.32
C MET A 271 -2.79 14.61 -15.32
N GLN A 272 -3.55 14.69 -14.24
CA GLN A 272 -4.55 15.74 -14.05
C GLN A 272 -4.22 16.54 -12.80
N PHE A 273 -4.29 17.87 -12.89
CA PHE A 273 -3.97 18.74 -11.77
C PHE A 273 -5.24 19.34 -11.18
N VAL A 274 -5.35 19.34 -9.86
CA VAL A 274 -6.53 19.82 -9.10
C VAL A 274 -6.09 20.63 -7.90
N ASP A 275 -7.00 21.45 -7.37
CA ASP A 275 -6.77 22.15 -6.10
C ASP A 275 -7.71 21.68 -4.98
N THR A 276 -8.77 20.94 -5.31
CA THR A 276 -9.79 20.51 -4.34
C THR A 276 -10.10 19.02 -4.40
N ALA A 277 -10.54 18.48 -3.27
CA ALA A 277 -11.02 17.11 -3.16
C ALA A 277 -12.19 16.79 -4.10
N GLU A 278 -13.10 17.74 -4.30
CA GLU A 278 -14.27 17.60 -5.19
C GLU A 278 -13.88 17.51 -6.66
N GLU A 279 -12.93 18.33 -7.12
CA GLU A 279 -12.36 18.23 -8.48
C GLU A 279 -11.79 16.83 -8.71
N ALA A 280 -10.98 16.34 -7.76
CA ALA A 280 -10.38 15.01 -7.84
C ALA A 280 -11.42 13.90 -7.88
N TRP A 281 -12.46 13.97 -7.04
CA TRP A 281 -13.53 12.98 -7.04
C TRP A 281 -14.31 12.96 -8.34
N THR A 282 -14.65 14.14 -8.87
CA THR A 282 -15.37 14.29 -10.15
C THR A 282 -14.61 13.63 -11.29
N ILE A 283 -13.28 13.77 -11.32
CA ILE A 283 -12.41 13.11 -12.30
C ILE A 283 -12.52 11.59 -12.21
N ILE A 284 -12.44 11.03 -10.99
CA ILE A 284 -12.50 9.59 -10.78
C ILE A 284 -13.86 9.03 -11.21
N GLU A 285 -14.94 9.71 -10.81
CA GLU A 285 -16.30 9.33 -11.17
C GLU A 285 -16.50 9.35 -12.69
N THR A 286 -16.16 10.47 -13.33
CA THR A 286 -16.27 10.63 -14.80
C THR A 286 -15.45 9.58 -15.55
N PHE A 287 -14.23 9.26 -15.08
CA PHE A 287 -13.39 8.25 -15.71
C PHE A 287 -14.06 6.87 -15.72
N TYR A 288 -14.63 6.45 -14.60
CA TYR A 288 -15.26 5.13 -14.49
C TYR A 288 -16.65 5.08 -15.12
N GLU A 289 -17.42 6.17 -15.10
CA GLU A 289 -18.67 6.28 -15.87
C GLU A 289 -18.41 6.11 -17.37
N ASN A 290 -17.39 6.79 -17.90
CA ASN A 290 -17.01 6.68 -19.31
C ASN A 290 -16.56 5.25 -19.66
N LEU A 291 -15.73 4.64 -18.81
CA LEU A 291 -15.25 3.27 -19.01
C LEU A 291 -16.38 2.23 -19.03
N ASP A 292 -17.41 2.41 -18.19
CA ASP A 292 -18.59 1.55 -18.17
C ASP A 292 -19.54 1.83 -19.36
N SER A 293 -19.48 3.02 -19.94
CA SER A 293 -20.33 3.45 -21.06
C SER A 293 -19.77 3.14 -22.46
N GLU A 294 -18.44 3.02 -22.61
CA GLU A 294 -17.83 2.68 -23.88
C GLU A 294 -17.97 1.17 -24.18
N PRO A 295 -18.58 0.77 -25.32
CA PRO A 295 -18.51 -0.61 -25.75
C PRO A 295 -17.04 -0.94 -26.02
N VAL A 296 -16.56 -2.07 -25.48
CA VAL A 296 -15.19 -2.57 -25.68
C VAL A 296 -14.93 -2.79 -27.17
N ILE A 297 -14.50 -1.75 -27.87
CA ILE A 297 -13.95 -1.86 -29.22
C ILE A 297 -12.45 -2.02 -29.01
N ALA A 298 -12.00 -3.27 -29.08
CA ALA A 298 -10.60 -3.62 -29.09
C ALA A 298 -9.91 -2.96 -30.30
N THR A 299 -9.28 -1.82 -30.10
CA THR A 299 -8.30 -1.27 -31.04
C THR A 299 -6.90 -1.53 -30.49
N ALA A 300 -6.32 -2.63 -30.98
CA ALA A 300 -4.88 -2.82 -30.93
C ALA A 300 -4.21 -1.68 -31.71
N LYS A 301 -3.32 -0.93 -31.04
CA LYS A 301 -2.25 -0.18 -31.67
C LYS A 301 -0.92 -0.74 -31.19
#